data_AF-A0A7Y9FHS0-F1
#
_entry.id   AF-A0A7Y9FHS0-F1
#
_cell.length_a   1.000
_cell.length_b   1.000
_cell.length_c   1.000
_cell.angle_alpha   90.00
_cell.angle_beta   90.00
_cell.angle_gamma   90.00
#
_symmetry.space_group_name_H-M   'P 1'
#
loop_
_entity.id
_entity.type
_entity.pdbx_description
1 polymer ?
#
loop_
_entity_poly.entity_id
_entity_poly.type
_entity_poly.pdbx_seq_one_letter_code
_entity_poly.pdbx_strand_id
1 'polypeptide(L)'
;MRRGRRVAALVAAALLLPVALTAPAAADNPIVQTVYTADPAPLVHDGRLYVYTSHDEDGSTYFTMKDWRVFSTTDMANWTDHGSPMGLTTFAWAEADAWAGQVVERDGKFFFYVPVKQRGGGMVIGVGVSDSPTGPFRDAIGRPLVGNGEIDPSVMIDDDGQAYLYWGNPNLWYVRLNRDMVSYSGSPTRIPLTTAGFGTRPGNAAQRPTLYEEGPWVYKRNGTYYNVFAAECCSEFIGYSTSPGPTGPWTYRGTVMPRQGSSFTNHPGVVDYRGRSYFFYHNGALPGGGGFTRSVAVEQFTYGADGSIPQITMTTAGPPQVEPLDPYVTQQAETTAWASGVETERATEGGLALAFVGNGDWVRVKGVAFGAGAASFSARVASAGAGGRIEVRLDSATGPVVGTCTVPGTGGWQAWTTVTCPVSGASGTRDLVLRFAGGSGELFNVGSWQFTRTGGTTPTPTPTPTVPPSGEVRIVNRASGKVMDVQAPNREDLAVVGQWASNGQPWQRWQVVDAGGGYLSLRSAHSGKCLDVTGASTADGARLIQYTCHGRTNQQFSWRSTGDGYDQLVNRASGRCVGVVGGSTADGAALEQRTCTTATTFRWSRVS
;
A
#
# COMPACT_ATOMS: atom_id res chain seq x y z
N MET A 1 6.89 -75.78 -49.20
CA MET A 1 7.01 -76.03 -47.74
C MET A 1 7.59 -74.79 -47.07
N ARG A 2 6.85 -74.27 -46.08
CA ARG A 2 7.17 -73.36 -44.96
C ARG A 2 8.51 -72.59 -44.86
N ARG A 3 8.35 -71.36 -44.31
CA ARG A 3 9.28 -70.38 -43.67
C ARG A 3 9.90 -69.39 -44.67
N GLY A 4 9.68 -68.08 -44.62
CA GLY A 4 9.21 -67.18 -43.56
C GLY A 4 10.32 -66.19 -43.21
N ARG A 5 10.31 -64.98 -43.80
CA ARG A 5 11.07 -63.82 -43.32
C ARG A 5 10.27 -62.54 -43.60
N ARG A 6 9.72 -61.97 -42.52
CA ARG A 6 9.14 -60.62 -42.47
C ARG A 6 10.30 -59.63 -42.35
N VAL A 7 10.38 -58.65 -43.24
CA VAL A 7 11.20 -57.45 -43.05
C VAL A 7 10.26 -56.38 -42.51
N ALA A 8 10.46 -55.97 -41.26
CA ALA A 8 9.73 -54.89 -40.63
C ALA A 8 10.38 -53.55 -41.02
N ALA A 9 9.59 -52.64 -41.57
CA ALA A 9 9.98 -51.24 -41.77
C ALA A 9 9.84 -50.50 -40.44
N LEU A 10 10.95 -49.96 -39.92
CA LEU A 10 10.97 -49.03 -38.79
C LEU A 10 10.58 -47.64 -39.28
N VAL A 11 9.39 -47.17 -38.90
CA VAL A 11 9.00 -45.75 -38.98
C VAL A 11 9.43 -45.09 -37.68
N ALA A 12 10.46 -44.25 -37.73
CA ALA A 12 10.87 -43.42 -36.60
C ALA A 12 9.90 -42.23 -36.49
N ALA A 13 8.97 -42.31 -35.54
CA ALA A 13 8.16 -41.16 -35.14
C ALA A 13 9.02 -40.25 -34.25
N ALA A 14 9.46 -39.11 -34.79
CA ALA A 14 10.09 -38.05 -34.02
C ALA A 14 9.04 -37.39 -33.11
N LEU A 15 9.07 -37.71 -31.82
CA LEU A 15 8.35 -36.95 -30.80
C LEU A 15 8.98 -35.55 -30.70
N LEU A 16 8.32 -34.56 -31.28
CA LEU A 16 8.55 -33.15 -30.97
C LEU A 16 8.00 -32.88 -29.57
N LEU A 17 8.87 -32.91 -28.55
CA LEU A 17 8.56 -32.35 -27.24
C LEU A 17 8.38 -30.82 -27.40
N PRO A 18 7.27 -30.23 -26.92
CA PRO A 18 7.16 -28.79 -26.85
C PRO A 18 8.16 -28.30 -25.81
N VAL A 19 9.22 -27.64 -26.27
CA VAL A 19 10.09 -26.82 -25.42
C VAL A 19 9.20 -25.66 -24.97
N ALA A 20 8.75 -25.70 -23.72
CA ALA A 20 8.17 -24.54 -23.08
C ALA A 20 9.26 -23.47 -23.03
N LEU A 21 9.18 -22.49 -23.92
CA LEU A 21 9.95 -21.27 -23.81
C LEU A 21 9.51 -20.60 -22.51
N THR A 22 10.30 -20.81 -21.44
CA THR A 22 10.20 -20.02 -20.23
C THR A 22 10.53 -18.59 -20.64
N ALA A 23 9.51 -17.74 -20.74
CA ALA A 23 9.73 -16.30 -20.77
C ALA A 23 10.62 -15.93 -19.58
N PRO A 24 11.66 -15.10 -19.76
CA PRO A 24 12.45 -14.65 -18.63
C PRO A 24 11.50 -14.04 -17.60
N ALA A 25 11.57 -14.52 -16.35
CA ALA A 25 10.78 -13.97 -15.26
C ALA A 25 11.11 -12.48 -15.13
N ALA A 26 10.10 -11.62 -15.27
CA ALA A 26 10.26 -10.19 -15.07
C ALA A 26 10.61 -9.92 -13.60
N ALA A 27 11.54 -8.99 -13.36
CA ALA A 27 11.90 -8.59 -12.01
C ALA A 27 10.80 -7.70 -11.40
N ASP A 28 10.46 -7.94 -10.14
CA ASP A 28 9.57 -7.09 -9.33
C ASP A 28 10.30 -6.49 -8.11
N ASN A 29 11.53 -6.92 -7.83
CA ASN A 29 12.46 -6.29 -6.90
C ASN A 29 13.57 -5.56 -7.67
N PRO A 30 14.01 -4.36 -7.23
CA PRO A 30 13.45 -3.59 -6.10
C PRO A 30 12.02 -3.12 -6.36
N ILE A 31 11.28 -2.69 -5.34
CA ILE A 31 9.85 -2.32 -5.48
C ILE A 31 9.64 -0.92 -6.09
N VAL A 32 10.72 -0.14 -6.24
CA VAL A 32 10.72 1.23 -6.78
C VAL A 32 11.92 1.39 -7.72
N GLN A 33 11.70 2.00 -8.88
CA GLN A 33 12.73 2.30 -9.90
C GLN A 33 12.90 3.79 -10.19
N THR A 34 11.96 4.63 -9.74
CA THR A 34 11.90 6.06 -10.08
C THR A 34 12.80 6.92 -9.20
N VAL A 35 13.21 6.41 -8.03
CA VAL A 35 14.09 7.06 -7.06
C VAL A 35 14.86 6.01 -6.26
N TYR A 36 16.02 6.37 -5.69
CA TYR A 36 16.71 5.52 -4.73
C TYR A 36 16.01 5.54 -3.37
N THR A 37 15.86 4.37 -2.77
CA THR A 37 15.08 4.17 -1.54
C THR A 37 15.85 3.32 -0.55
N ALA A 38 15.75 3.67 0.73
CA ALA A 38 16.42 2.94 1.81
C ALA A 38 15.52 2.80 3.03
N ASP A 39 15.96 1.96 3.98
CA ASP A 39 15.42 1.90 5.34
C ASP A 39 13.89 1.71 5.39
N PRO A 40 13.37 0.58 4.87
CA PRO A 40 11.94 0.40 4.69
C PRO A 40 11.21 0.17 6.01
N ALA A 41 10.13 0.93 6.22
CA ALA A 41 9.23 0.79 7.36
C ALA A 41 7.79 0.49 6.89
N PRO A 42 7.35 -0.78 6.89
CA PRO A 42 6.00 -1.15 6.49
C PRO A 42 4.93 -0.81 7.55
N LEU A 43 3.75 -0.38 7.10
CA LEU A 43 2.56 -0.10 7.91
C LEU A 43 1.30 -0.63 7.21
N VAL A 44 0.52 -1.48 7.87
CA VAL A 44 -0.80 -1.88 7.37
C VAL A 44 -1.87 -0.98 7.98
N HIS A 45 -2.69 -0.37 7.12
CA HIS A 45 -3.82 0.44 7.54
C HIS A 45 -4.95 0.32 6.52
N ASP A 46 -6.19 0.13 6.99
CA ASP A 46 -7.41 0.05 6.18
C ASP A 46 -7.30 -0.88 4.95
N GLY A 47 -6.69 -2.05 5.14
CA GLY A 47 -6.55 -3.07 4.10
C GLY A 47 -5.53 -2.74 3.02
N ARG A 48 -4.77 -1.66 3.16
CA ARG A 48 -3.59 -1.30 2.33
C ARG A 48 -2.30 -1.50 3.13
N LEU A 49 -1.24 -1.86 2.42
CA LEU A 49 0.12 -1.83 2.95
C LEU A 49 0.81 -0.57 2.45
N TYR A 50 1.34 0.22 3.35
CA TYR A 50 2.21 1.37 3.09
C TYR A 50 3.65 0.99 3.43
N VAL A 51 4.61 1.53 2.71
CA VAL A 51 6.04 1.39 3.00
C VAL A 51 6.65 2.78 2.96
N TYR A 52 7.12 3.24 4.11
CA TYR A 52 7.89 4.47 4.21
C TYR A 52 9.36 4.15 3.99
N THR A 53 10.06 5.04 3.32
CA THR A 53 11.48 4.87 3.03
C THR A 53 12.21 6.18 3.28
N SER A 54 13.47 6.06 3.67
CA SER A 54 14.48 7.08 3.40
C SER A 54 14.63 7.29 1.89
N HIS A 55 15.09 8.48 1.49
CA HIS A 55 15.36 8.84 0.09
C HIS A 55 16.85 9.15 -0.09
N ASP A 56 17.59 8.20 -0.64
CA ASP A 56 18.98 8.41 -1.04
C ASP A 56 19.01 9.33 -2.28
N GLU A 57 19.88 10.34 -2.28
CA GLU A 57 20.01 11.26 -3.41
C GLU A 57 20.84 10.67 -4.56
N ASP A 58 20.55 11.07 -5.80
CA ASP A 58 21.28 10.62 -6.98
C ASP A 58 22.78 10.93 -6.90
N GLY A 59 23.60 9.93 -7.22
CA GLY A 59 25.05 10.06 -7.23
C GLY A 59 25.67 10.33 -5.85
N SER A 60 24.91 10.14 -4.77
CA SER A 60 25.40 10.39 -3.42
C SER A 60 26.56 9.47 -3.06
N THR A 61 27.57 10.03 -2.41
CA THR A 61 28.74 9.31 -1.86
C THR A 61 28.71 9.22 -0.34
N TYR A 62 27.58 9.62 0.25
CA TYR A 62 27.29 9.64 1.68
C TYR A 62 25.79 9.40 1.91
N PHE A 63 25.34 9.29 3.15
CA PHE A 63 23.91 9.21 3.48
C PHE A 63 23.24 10.59 3.41
N THR A 64 23.37 11.27 2.27
CA THR A 64 22.73 12.56 2.03
C THR A 64 21.27 12.33 1.71
N MET A 65 20.37 12.76 2.58
CA MET A 65 18.92 12.61 2.43
C MET A 65 18.21 13.86 2.94
N LYS A 66 17.21 14.33 2.19
CA LYS A 66 16.49 15.58 2.50
C LYS A 66 15.04 15.35 2.91
N ASP A 67 14.49 14.21 2.53
CA ASP A 67 13.10 13.87 2.77
C ASP A 67 12.89 12.36 2.88
N TRP A 68 11.67 11.97 3.22
CA TRP A 68 11.20 10.59 3.20
C TRP A 68 10.24 10.41 2.03
N ARG A 69 10.01 9.16 1.63
CA ARG A 69 8.99 8.76 0.66
C ARG A 69 7.99 7.79 1.27
N VAL A 70 6.80 7.71 0.67
CA VAL A 70 5.81 6.68 1.01
C VAL A 70 5.20 6.07 -0.23
N PHE A 71 5.21 4.75 -0.27
CA PHE A 71 4.61 3.93 -1.32
C PHE A 71 3.48 3.08 -0.73
N SER A 72 2.55 2.60 -1.53
CA SER A 72 1.53 1.67 -1.06
C SER A 72 1.12 0.62 -2.07
N THR A 73 0.63 -0.52 -1.58
CA THR A 73 0.10 -1.60 -2.41
C THR A 73 -1.14 -2.23 -1.77
N THR A 74 -1.99 -2.83 -2.60
CA THR A 74 -3.03 -3.77 -2.17
C THR A 74 -2.73 -5.20 -2.55
N ASP A 75 -1.77 -5.42 -3.44
CA ASP A 75 -1.54 -6.69 -4.11
C ASP A 75 -0.10 -7.20 -4.01
N MET A 76 0.79 -6.46 -3.35
CA MET A 76 2.23 -6.78 -3.19
C MET A 76 3.04 -6.82 -4.48
N ALA A 77 2.49 -6.34 -5.59
CA ALA A 77 3.16 -6.30 -6.88
C ALA A 77 3.19 -4.90 -7.48
N ASN A 78 2.08 -4.18 -7.39
CA ASN A 78 1.94 -2.82 -7.92
C ASN A 78 2.00 -1.83 -6.76
N TRP A 79 2.95 -0.91 -6.84
CA TRP A 79 3.23 0.09 -5.83
C TRP A 79 2.84 1.47 -6.36
N THR A 80 1.93 2.14 -5.65
CA THR A 80 1.57 3.55 -5.86
C THR A 80 2.55 4.43 -5.11
N ASP A 81 3.23 5.33 -5.81
CA ASP A 81 4.02 6.41 -5.22
C ASP A 81 3.10 7.53 -4.70
N HIS A 82 3.29 7.96 -3.46
CA HIS A 82 2.57 9.10 -2.86
C HIS A 82 3.46 10.33 -2.66
N GLY A 83 4.72 10.24 -3.10
CA GLY A 83 5.72 11.28 -3.04
C GLY A 83 6.30 11.43 -1.64
N SER A 84 6.76 12.64 -1.34
CA SER A 84 7.29 12.97 -0.02
C SER A 84 6.16 13.42 0.92
N PRO A 85 5.91 12.68 2.01
CA PRO A 85 4.91 13.06 3.02
C PRO A 85 5.44 14.14 3.98
N MET A 86 6.77 14.26 4.12
CA MET A 86 7.50 15.32 4.83
C MET A 86 9.01 15.24 4.52
N GLY A 87 9.75 16.29 4.89
CA GLY A 87 11.21 16.33 4.82
C GLY A 87 11.82 17.22 5.89
N LEU A 88 13.14 17.45 5.85
CA LEU A 88 13.86 18.22 6.88
C LEU A 88 13.24 19.58 7.19
N THR A 89 12.69 20.25 6.18
CA THR A 89 12.03 21.57 6.31
C THR A 89 10.76 21.54 7.16
N THR A 90 10.21 20.36 7.45
CA THR A 90 9.07 20.18 8.36
C THR A 90 9.46 20.52 9.80
N PHE A 91 10.73 20.31 10.16
CA PHE A 91 11.27 20.54 11.50
C PHE A 91 12.17 21.77 11.49
N ALA A 92 11.69 22.90 12.01
CA ALA A 92 12.48 24.14 12.02
C ALA A 92 13.83 23.99 12.75
N TRP A 93 13.91 23.05 13.69
CA TRP A 93 15.09 22.75 14.50
C TRP A 93 16.05 21.73 13.85
N ALA A 94 15.70 21.08 12.74
CA ALA A 94 16.56 20.12 12.03
C ALA A 94 17.46 20.82 10.98
N GLU A 95 18.61 20.22 10.66
CA GLU A 95 19.53 20.71 9.63
C GLU A 95 19.90 19.71 8.54
N ALA A 96 19.97 18.40 8.85
CA ALA A 96 20.44 17.37 7.93
C ALA A 96 19.91 15.98 8.32
N ASP A 97 20.21 15.00 7.46
CA ASP A 97 20.18 13.57 7.78
C ASP A 97 18.76 13.01 7.99
N ALA A 98 17.89 13.12 6.98
CA ALA A 98 16.53 12.55 7.00
C ALA A 98 16.54 11.01 6.84
N TRP A 99 17.09 10.30 7.82
CA TRP A 99 17.36 8.86 7.76
C TRP A 99 16.20 7.99 8.29
N ALA A 100 16.43 6.67 8.36
CA ALA A 100 15.52 5.58 8.72
C ALA A 100 14.36 5.93 9.69
N GLY A 101 13.19 6.27 9.15
CA GLY A 101 12.02 6.60 9.96
C GLY A 101 10.98 5.47 10.00
N GLN A 102 10.17 5.43 11.08
CA GLN A 102 9.01 4.52 11.18
C GLN A 102 7.72 5.29 11.49
N VAL A 103 6.63 4.91 10.82
CA VAL A 103 5.27 5.38 11.10
C VAL A 103 4.47 4.34 11.87
N VAL A 104 3.73 4.79 12.88
CA VAL A 104 2.69 3.99 13.56
C VAL A 104 1.39 4.78 13.65
N GLU A 105 0.25 4.08 13.59
CA GLU A 105 -1.07 4.65 13.80
C GLU A 105 -1.50 4.50 15.26
N ARG A 106 -2.12 5.53 15.82
CA ARG A 106 -2.82 5.46 17.10
C ARG A 106 -3.95 6.48 17.16
N ASP A 107 -5.13 6.01 17.57
CA ASP A 107 -6.31 6.84 17.84
C ASP A 107 -6.69 7.74 16.64
N GLY A 108 -6.57 7.23 15.41
CA GLY A 108 -6.91 7.90 14.15
C GLY A 108 -5.84 8.86 13.62
N LYS A 109 -4.62 8.81 14.17
CA LYS A 109 -3.48 9.65 13.76
C LYS A 109 -2.25 8.82 13.46
N PHE A 110 -1.42 9.32 12.55
CA PHE A 110 -0.17 8.71 12.14
C PHE A 110 1.00 9.50 12.72
N PHE A 111 1.89 8.80 13.42
CA PHE A 111 3.07 9.38 14.06
C PHE A 111 4.32 8.85 13.37
N PHE A 112 5.10 9.75 12.77
CA PHE A 112 6.31 9.42 12.01
C PHE A 112 7.55 9.79 12.82
N TYR A 113 8.18 8.79 13.43
CA TYR A 113 9.40 8.95 14.21
C TYR A 113 10.60 8.91 13.29
N VAL A 114 11.46 9.93 13.40
CA VAL A 114 12.57 10.11 12.46
C VAL A 114 13.86 10.49 13.17
N PRO A 115 15.00 9.87 12.83
CA PRO A 115 16.31 10.33 13.23
C PRO A 115 16.72 11.48 12.32
N VAL A 116 17.13 12.60 12.91
CA VAL A 116 17.64 13.77 12.18
C VAL A 116 18.75 14.44 12.96
N LYS A 117 19.63 15.15 12.25
CA LYS A 117 20.61 16.03 12.89
C LYS A 117 19.96 17.36 13.27
N GLN A 118 20.01 17.72 14.54
CA GLN A 118 19.50 19.01 15.00
C GLN A 118 20.51 20.14 14.73
N ARG A 119 20.01 21.36 14.53
CA ARG A 119 20.82 22.57 14.38
C ARG A 119 21.76 22.74 15.57
N GLY A 120 23.07 22.83 15.30
CA GLY A 120 24.09 23.06 16.32
C GLY A 120 24.24 21.91 17.32
N GLY A 121 23.73 20.71 17.01
CA GLY A 121 23.83 19.53 17.87
C GLY A 121 24.06 18.23 17.11
N GLY A 122 23.81 17.12 17.80
CA GLY A 122 23.95 15.76 17.24
C GLY A 122 22.63 15.17 16.75
N MET A 123 22.66 13.85 16.50
CA MET A 123 21.47 13.10 16.13
C MET A 123 20.45 13.03 17.28
N VAL A 124 19.19 13.20 16.91
CA VAL A 124 18.03 13.17 17.80
C VAL A 124 16.86 12.50 17.07
N ILE A 125 15.84 12.09 17.84
CA ILE A 125 14.60 11.56 17.30
C ILE A 125 13.52 12.65 17.35
N GLY A 126 12.99 13.02 16.19
CA GLY A 126 11.81 13.86 16.02
C GLY A 126 10.54 13.02 15.82
N VAL A 127 9.38 13.67 15.87
CA VAL A 127 8.10 13.04 15.53
C VAL A 127 7.21 13.99 14.73
N GLY A 128 6.83 13.57 13.53
CA GLY A 128 5.79 14.19 12.73
C GLY A 128 4.42 13.59 13.04
N VAL A 129 3.34 14.34 12.85
CA VAL A 129 1.96 13.85 12.98
C VAL A 129 1.12 14.19 11.74
N SER A 130 0.27 13.26 11.34
CA SER A 130 -0.68 13.41 10.23
C SER A 130 -2.03 12.77 10.56
N ASP A 131 -3.08 13.25 9.91
CA ASP A 131 -4.41 12.63 9.92
C ASP A 131 -4.60 11.62 8.75
N SER A 132 -3.54 11.43 7.95
CA SER A 132 -3.49 10.53 6.79
C SER A 132 -2.16 9.77 6.77
N PRO A 133 -2.13 8.49 6.35
CA PRO A 133 -0.89 7.73 6.21
C PRO A 133 0.05 8.37 5.17
N THR A 134 -0.47 9.08 4.18
CA THR A 134 0.35 9.69 3.10
C THR A 134 0.70 11.16 3.38
N GLY A 135 0.37 11.66 4.57
CA GLY A 135 0.64 13.04 4.95
C GLY A 135 -0.40 14.06 4.41
N PRO A 136 -0.04 15.35 4.39
CA PRO A 136 1.25 15.88 4.83
C PRO A 136 1.42 15.74 6.35
N PHE A 137 2.64 15.38 6.78
CA PHE A 137 2.98 15.40 8.20
C PHE A 137 3.45 16.80 8.61
N ARG A 138 3.19 17.16 9.86
CA ARG A 138 3.70 18.37 10.51
C ARG A 138 4.52 18.02 11.74
N ASP A 139 5.46 18.87 12.14
CA ASP A 139 6.17 18.72 13.41
C ASP A 139 5.15 18.67 14.56
N ALA A 140 5.11 17.55 15.28
CA ALA A 140 4.11 17.32 16.31
C ALA A 140 4.40 18.07 17.61
N ILE A 141 5.65 18.53 17.83
CA ILE A 141 6.11 19.06 19.11
C ILE A 141 6.75 20.46 18.96
N GLY A 142 7.47 20.71 17.87
CA GLY A 142 8.29 21.91 17.68
C GLY A 142 9.72 21.79 18.22
N ARG A 143 10.12 20.60 18.67
CA ARG A 143 11.46 20.26 19.19
C ARG A 143 11.70 18.74 19.11
N PRO A 144 12.94 18.25 19.30
CA PRO A 144 13.19 16.82 19.41
C PRO A 144 12.35 16.17 20.53
N LEU A 145 11.91 14.93 20.28
CA LEU A 145 11.27 14.09 21.29
C LEU A 145 12.30 13.60 22.30
N VAL A 146 13.39 13.00 21.81
CA VAL A 146 14.48 12.45 22.61
C VAL A 146 15.80 12.58 21.84
N GLY A 147 16.94 12.62 22.54
CA GLY A 147 18.25 12.72 21.89
C GLY A 147 19.39 12.20 22.76
N ASN A 148 20.25 11.39 22.15
CA ASN A 148 21.49 10.89 22.76
C ASN A 148 22.59 10.67 21.70
N GLY A 149 22.44 11.23 20.49
CA GLY A 149 23.38 11.05 19.40
C GLY A 149 23.21 9.77 18.59
N GLU A 150 22.18 8.96 18.87
CA GLU A 150 21.89 7.71 18.17
C GLU A 150 20.63 7.82 17.27
N ILE A 151 20.42 6.83 16.39
CA ILE A 151 19.51 6.90 15.22
C ILE A 151 18.54 5.70 15.16
N ASP A 152 17.82 5.56 14.05
CA ASP A 152 16.97 4.41 13.67
C ASP A 152 15.86 4.08 14.69
N PRO A 153 14.87 4.97 14.85
CA PRO A 153 13.72 4.72 15.69
C PRO A 153 12.86 3.56 15.19
N SER A 154 12.41 2.73 16.12
CA SER A 154 11.32 1.79 15.90
C SER A 154 10.28 1.86 17.00
N VAL A 155 9.01 1.73 16.62
CA VAL A 155 7.89 1.85 17.55
C VAL A 155 7.02 0.61 17.51
N MET A 156 6.69 0.11 18.70
CA MET A 156 5.76 -0.98 18.92
C MET A 156 4.71 -0.54 19.92
N ILE A 157 3.43 -0.80 19.61
CA ILE A 157 2.32 -0.68 20.55
C ILE A 157 1.95 -2.10 20.99
N ASP A 158 2.10 -2.39 22.27
CA ASP A 158 1.80 -3.71 22.84
C ASP A 158 0.28 -3.91 23.01
N ASP A 159 -0.13 -5.15 23.27
CA ASP A 159 -1.54 -5.54 23.38
C ASP A 159 -2.27 -4.84 24.54
N ASP A 160 -1.53 -4.38 25.56
CA ASP A 160 -2.06 -3.59 26.68
C ASP A 160 -2.20 -2.09 26.37
N GLY A 161 -1.80 -1.67 25.16
CA GLY A 161 -1.81 -0.29 24.69
C GLY A 161 -0.58 0.52 25.10
N GLN A 162 0.40 -0.05 25.81
CA GLN A 162 1.66 0.62 26.08
C GLN A 162 2.50 0.69 24.79
N ALA A 163 2.89 1.90 24.42
CA ALA A 163 3.79 2.11 23.29
C ALA A 163 5.24 2.21 23.77
N TYR A 164 6.15 1.64 22.99
CA TYR A 164 7.59 1.67 23.22
C TYR A 164 8.27 2.24 21.99
N LEU A 165 9.14 3.23 22.20
CA LEU A 165 10.08 3.72 21.20
C LEU A 165 11.44 3.12 21.50
N TYR A 166 12.01 2.42 20.53
CA TYR A 166 13.36 1.87 20.50
C TYR A 166 14.19 2.68 19.51
N TRP A 167 15.51 2.77 19.73
CA TRP A 167 16.42 3.34 18.74
C TRP A 167 17.87 2.96 19.07
N GLY A 168 18.75 3.00 18.09
CA GLY A 168 20.16 3.29 18.35
C GLY A 168 21.18 2.61 17.44
N ASN A 169 22.33 3.29 17.36
CA ASN A 169 23.63 2.88 16.83
C ASN A 169 24.67 3.64 17.68
N PRO A 170 25.59 2.97 18.41
CA PRO A 170 25.84 1.52 18.41
C PRO A 170 25.01 0.74 19.44
N ASN A 171 24.19 1.42 20.24
CA ASN A 171 23.47 0.81 21.37
C ASN A 171 22.00 0.60 21.04
N LEU A 172 21.29 -0.10 21.92
CA LEU A 172 19.85 -0.22 21.84
C LEU A 172 19.24 0.49 23.05
N TRP A 173 18.45 1.52 22.80
CA TRP A 173 17.74 2.31 23.81
C TRP A 173 16.24 2.11 23.68
N TYR A 174 15.52 2.40 24.76
CA TYR A 174 14.08 2.54 24.71
C TYR A 174 13.54 3.58 25.68
N VAL A 175 12.32 4.06 25.40
CA VAL A 175 11.44 4.76 26.35
C VAL A 175 10.01 4.20 26.25
N ARG A 176 9.22 4.42 27.31
CA ARG A 176 7.77 4.17 27.29
C ARG A 176 7.07 5.43 26.82
N LEU A 177 6.54 5.40 25.61
CA LEU A 177 5.73 6.51 25.09
C LEU A 177 4.44 6.63 25.88
N ASN A 178 4.01 7.87 26.13
CA ASN A 178 2.67 8.12 26.66
C ASN A 178 1.64 7.91 25.54
N ARG A 179 0.36 7.83 25.91
CA ARG A 179 -0.74 7.60 24.95
C ARG A 179 -0.80 8.65 23.83
N ASP A 180 -0.35 9.87 24.11
CA ASP A 180 -0.31 10.97 23.14
C ASP A 180 0.71 10.76 21.99
N MET A 181 1.61 9.76 22.12
CA MET A 181 2.68 9.42 21.17
C MET A 181 3.72 10.54 20.94
N VAL A 182 3.61 11.66 21.65
CA VAL A 182 4.49 12.84 21.53
C VAL A 182 5.19 13.20 22.84
N SER A 183 5.00 12.38 23.87
CA SER A 183 5.75 12.43 25.12
C SER A 183 6.06 11.02 25.63
N TYR A 184 6.95 10.91 26.62
CA TYR A 184 7.29 9.63 27.24
C TYR A 184 7.41 9.76 28.75
N SER A 185 7.30 8.63 29.45
CA SER A 185 7.48 8.51 30.88
C SER A 185 8.80 7.84 31.23
N GLY A 186 9.39 8.23 32.36
CA GLY A 186 10.70 7.74 32.79
C GLY A 186 11.85 8.40 32.02
N SER A 187 12.98 7.69 31.91
CA SER A 187 14.17 8.15 31.21
C SER A 187 14.57 7.18 30.09
N PRO A 188 15.23 7.67 29.03
CA PRO A 188 15.93 6.81 28.07
C PRO A 188 16.74 5.73 28.78
N THR A 189 16.44 4.48 28.48
CA THR A 189 17.04 3.33 29.15
C THR A 189 17.73 2.43 28.13
N ARG A 190 19.01 2.15 28.35
CA ARG A 190 19.79 1.26 27.49
C ARG A 190 19.44 -0.19 27.77
N ILE A 191 19.09 -0.94 26.74
CA ILE A 191 18.95 -2.40 26.78
C ILE A 191 20.35 -3.03 26.85
N PRO A 192 20.63 -3.92 27.81
CA PRO A 192 21.91 -4.61 27.87
C PRO A 192 22.13 -5.48 26.63
N LEU A 193 23.15 -5.14 25.83
CA LEU A 193 23.59 -5.94 24.69
C LEU A 193 24.52 -7.05 25.19
N THR A 194 23.97 -8.25 25.41
CA THR A 194 24.74 -9.44 25.79
C THR A 194 24.98 -10.35 24.58
N THR A 195 26.05 -11.13 24.58
CA THR A 195 26.33 -12.09 23.50
C THR A 195 25.27 -13.19 23.40
N ALA A 196 24.65 -13.58 24.51
CA ALA A 196 23.48 -14.47 24.49
C ALA A 196 22.25 -13.82 23.84
N GLY A 197 22.09 -12.51 24.04
CA GLY A 197 20.94 -11.76 23.53
C GLY A 197 21.06 -11.31 22.08
N PHE A 198 22.27 -11.04 21.59
CA PHE A 198 22.50 -10.42 20.27
C PHE A 198 23.64 -11.08 19.49
N GLY A 199 24.02 -12.30 19.86
CA GLY A 199 25.10 -13.06 19.26
C GLY A 199 26.49 -12.48 19.56
N THR A 200 27.53 -13.27 19.32
CA THR A 200 28.93 -12.88 19.56
C THR A 200 29.53 -12.29 18.30
N ARG A 201 30.10 -11.09 18.37
CA ARG A 201 30.83 -10.48 17.25
C ARG A 201 32.24 -11.07 17.13
N PRO A 202 32.65 -11.55 15.94
CA PRO A 202 34.03 -11.90 15.68
C PRO A 202 34.86 -10.63 15.46
N GLY A 203 35.94 -10.45 16.21
CA GLY A 203 36.77 -9.23 16.11
C GLY A 203 36.13 -8.00 16.76
N ASN A 204 36.96 -7.03 17.17
CA ASN A 204 36.57 -5.84 17.95
C ASN A 204 35.70 -6.09 19.20
N ALA A 205 35.72 -7.32 19.74
CA ALA A 205 34.86 -7.73 20.86
C ALA A 205 35.12 -6.93 22.15
N ALA A 206 36.32 -6.34 22.29
CA ALA A 206 36.65 -5.47 23.42
C ALA A 206 35.85 -4.16 23.43
N GLN A 207 35.38 -3.68 22.27
CA GLN A 207 34.59 -2.45 22.14
C GLN A 207 33.12 -2.76 21.84
N ARG A 208 32.85 -3.77 21.00
CA ARG A 208 31.52 -4.19 20.57
C ARG A 208 31.40 -5.72 20.63
N PRO A 209 31.03 -6.31 21.78
CA PRO A 209 31.01 -7.77 21.93
C PRO A 209 29.87 -8.45 21.17
N THR A 210 28.83 -7.71 20.77
CA THR A 210 27.61 -8.27 20.16
C THR A 210 27.48 -7.98 18.66
N LEU A 211 26.69 -8.79 17.96
CA LEU A 211 26.45 -8.58 16.52
C LEU A 211 25.57 -7.36 16.23
N TYR A 212 24.73 -6.91 17.19
CA TYR A 212 23.89 -5.70 17.03
C TYR A 212 24.70 -4.51 16.52
N GLU A 213 24.23 -3.93 15.41
CA GLU A 213 24.78 -2.72 14.81
C GLU A 213 23.82 -1.54 14.99
N GLU A 214 22.65 -1.63 14.35
CA GLU A 214 21.62 -0.57 14.24
C GLU A 214 20.26 -1.10 13.75
N GLY A 215 19.35 -0.20 13.37
CA GLY A 215 18.08 -0.52 12.72
C GLY A 215 17.20 -1.53 13.48
N PRO A 216 16.90 -1.33 14.78
CA PRO A 216 16.04 -2.26 15.50
C PRO A 216 14.64 -2.24 14.89
N TRP A 217 14.07 -3.39 14.58
CA TRP A 217 12.67 -3.55 14.18
C TRP A 217 11.96 -4.42 15.22
N VAL A 218 11.23 -3.77 16.13
CA VAL A 218 10.61 -4.44 17.27
C VAL A 218 9.12 -4.65 17.05
N TYR A 219 8.66 -5.89 17.20
CA TYR A 219 7.24 -6.24 17.10
C TYR A 219 6.91 -7.44 17.97
N LYS A 220 5.62 -7.65 18.24
CA LYS A 220 5.11 -8.79 18.99
C LYS A 220 4.32 -9.72 18.09
N ARG A 221 4.51 -11.03 18.28
CA ARG A 221 3.77 -12.07 17.57
C ARG A 221 3.56 -13.27 18.49
N ASN A 222 2.30 -13.71 18.64
CA ASN A 222 1.93 -14.87 19.47
C ASN A 222 2.53 -14.83 20.90
N GLY A 223 2.54 -13.66 21.53
CA GLY A 223 3.09 -13.48 22.88
C GLY A 223 4.62 -13.38 22.96
N THR A 224 5.34 -13.52 21.86
CA THR A 224 6.80 -13.38 21.77
C THR A 224 7.16 -12.04 21.14
N TYR A 225 8.13 -11.34 21.71
CA TYR A 225 8.68 -10.10 21.16
C TYR A 225 9.87 -10.44 20.28
N TYR A 226 9.96 -9.80 19.13
CA TYR A 226 11.02 -9.95 18.15
C TYR A 226 11.76 -8.63 18.03
N ASN A 227 13.08 -8.68 17.90
CA ASN A 227 13.90 -7.57 17.46
C ASN A 227 14.73 -8.08 16.27
N VAL A 228 14.42 -7.59 15.08
CA VAL A 228 15.19 -7.85 13.85
C VAL A 228 16.07 -6.64 13.62
N PHE A 229 17.37 -6.82 13.38
CA PHE A 229 18.32 -5.71 13.38
C PHE A 229 19.45 -5.89 12.36
N ALA A 230 20.03 -4.77 11.92
CA ALA A 230 21.26 -4.76 11.16
C ALA A 230 22.41 -5.26 12.04
N ALA A 231 23.19 -6.20 11.52
CA ALA A 231 24.21 -6.92 12.26
C ALA A 231 25.56 -6.82 11.57
N GLU A 232 26.58 -6.50 12.39
CA GLU A 232 27.99 -6.48 12.04
C GLU A 232 28.35 -5.61 10.80
N CYS A 233 28.50 -4.29 11.02
CA CYS A 233 29.09 -3.37 10.03
C CYS A 233 30.51 -3.84 9.60
N CYS A 234 30.97 -3.59 8.38
CA CYS A 234 30.39 -2.76 7.31
C CYS A 234 30.18 -3.55 6.02
N SER A 235 29.75 -4.79 6.21
CA SER A 235 29.01 -5.57 5.22
C SER A 235 27.92 -6.22 6.06
N GLU A 236 26.82 -5.51 6.23
CA GLU A 236 25.80 -5.90 7.19
C GLU A 236 25.03 -7.13 6.70
N PHE A 237 24.62 -7.94 7.67
CA PHE A 237 23.58 -8.94 7.49
C PHE A 237 22.44 -8.62 8.46
N ILE A 238 21.30 -9.29 8.33
CA ILE A 238 20.17 -9.09 9.24
C ILE A 238 20.10 -10.23 10.23
N GLY A 239 20.24 -9.91 11.52
CA GLY A 239 20.07 -10.83 12.63
C GLY A 239 18.71 -10.64 13.30
N TYR A 240 18.32 -11.58 14.16
CA TYR A 240 17.17 -11.37 15.03
C TYR A 240 17.32 -12.03 16.40
N SER A 241 16.60 -11.45 17.35
CA SER A 241 16.47 -11.90 18.71
C SER A 241 15.02 -11.96 19.12
N THR A 242 14.72 -12.76 20.15
CA THR A 242 13.37 -12.86 20.74
C THR A 242 13.41 -12.63 22.24
N SER A 243 12.28 -12.24 22.82
CA SER A 243 12.15 -12.02 24.26
C SER A 243 10.74 -12.35 24.76
N PRO A 244 10.57 -12.75 26.05
CA PRO A 244 9.26 -12.83 26.68
C PRO A 244 8.64 -11.45 27.00
N GLY A 245 9.39 -10.36 26.89
CA GLY A 245 8.90 -9.01 27.19
C GLY A 245 9.45 -7.94 26.25
N PRO A 246 8.84 -6.74 26.23
CA PRO A 246 9.19 -5.67 25.30
C PRO A 246 10.62 -5.14 25.50
N THR A 247 11.23 -5.36 26.67
CA THR A 247 12.54 -4.79 27.02
C THR A 247 13.61 -5.86 27.25
N GLY A 248 13.33 -7.12 26.95
CA GLY A 248 14.22 -8.24 27.26
C GLY A 248 13.74 -9.13 28.44
N PRO A 249 14.57 -10.08 28.89
CA PRO A 249 15.88 -10.41 28.33
C PRO A 249 15.76 -10.94 26.90
N TRP A 250 16.67 -10.49 26.03
CA TRP A 250 16.71 -10.93 24.64
C TRP A 250 17.50 -12.23 24.51
N THR A 251 17.16 -13.05 23.53
CA THR A 251 17.87 -14.27 23.13
C THR A 251 18.10 -14.24 21.62
N TYR A 252 19.35 -14.32 21.19
CA TYR A 252 19.70 -14.36 19.77
C TYR A 252 19.19 -15.64 19.10
N ARG A 253 18.61 -15.50 17.91
CA ARG A 253 17.98 -16.62 17.18
C ARG A 253 18.61 -16.92 15.83
N GLY A 254 19.52 -16.08 15.35
CA GLY A 254 20.29 -16.32 14.15
C GLY A 254 20.10 -15.25 13.07
N THR A 255 20.45 -15.62 11.85
CA THR A 255 20.43 -14.75 10.67
C THR A 255 19.10 -14.86 9.94
N VAL A 256 18.44 -13.71 9.73
CA VAL A 256 17.29 -13.57 8.83
C VAL A 256 17.76 -13.43 7.40
N MET A 257 18.76 -12.60 7.13
CA MET A 257 19.28 -12.39 5.77
C MET A 257 20.81 -12.33 5.81
N PRO A 258 21.53 -13.18 5.03
CA PRO A 258 22.98 -13.15 4.99
C PRO A 258 23.50 -11.92 4.24
N ARG A 259 24.81 -11.66 4.35
CA ARG A 259 25.52 -10.65 3.55
C ARG A 259 25.37 -10.97 2.07
N GLN A 260 24.73 -10.08 1.34
CA GLN A 260 24.54 -10.21 -0.10
C GLN A 260 24.04 -8.89 -0.67
N GLY A 261 24.02 -8.80 -2.00
CA GLY A 261 23.70 -7.56 -2.69
C GLY A 261 24.91 -6.63 -2.82
N SER A 262 24.68 -5.46 -3.40
CA SER A 262 25.69 -4.43 -3.67
C SER A 262 25.72 -3.32 -2.59
N SER A 263 24.71 -3.27 -1.72
CA SER A 263 24.73 -2.40 -0.54
C SER A 263 25.56 -3.03 0.58
N PHE A 264 26.40 -2.22 1.22
CA PHE A 264 27.18 -2.66 2.38
C PHE A 264 26.43 -2.46 3.72
N THR A 265 25.34 -1.68 3.71
CA THR A 265 24.37 -1.61 4.82
C THR A 265 23.10 -2.40 4.50
N ASN A 266 22.31 -2.73 5.51
CA ASN A 266 20.99 -3.36 5.38
C ASN A 266 20.06 -2.92 6.52
N HIS A 267 18.76 -2.74 6.25
CA HIS A 267 17.81 -2.25 7.25
C HIS A 267 16.50 -3.07 7.21
N PRO A 268 16.02 -3.63 8.34
CA PRO A 268 14.89 -4.54 8.33
C PRO A 268 13.53 -3.86 8.48
N GLY A 269 12.50 -4.43 7.84
CA GLY A 269 11.09 -4.21 8.15
C GLY A 269 10.32 -5.51 8.04
N VAL A 270 9.48 -5.86 9.03
CA VAL A 270 8.67 -7.09 9.03
C VAL A 270 7.20 -6.75 9.22
N VAL A 271 6.33 -7.33 8.39
CA VAL A 271 4.90 -7.09 8.46
C VAL A 271 4.08 -8.31 8.05
N ASP A 272 2.94 -8.50 8.70
CA ASP A 272 1.91 -9.43 8.26
C ASP A 272 0.86 -8.67 7.43
N TYR A 273 0.60 -9.12 6.20
CA TYR A 273 -0.37 -8.51 5.31
C TYR A 273 -1.14 -9.59 4.52
N ARG A 274 -2.47 -9.48 4.45
CA ARG A 274 -3.34 -10.43 3.72
C ARG A 274 -3.07 -11.92 4.06
N GLY A 275 -2.80 -12.19 5.34
CA GLY A 275 -2.57 -13.55 5.86
C GLY A 275 -1.19 -14.13 5.51
N ARG A 276 -0.24 -13.31 5.07
CA ARG A 276 1.14 -13.69 4.73
C ARG A 276 2.13 -12.78 5.46
N SER A 277 3.35 -13.26 5.66
CA SER A 277 4.43 -12.50 6.30
C SER A 277 5.46 -12.04 5.28
N TYR A 278 5.91 -10.81 5.41
CA TYR A 278 6.84 -10.16 4.48
C TYR A 278 8.04 -9.57 5.22
N PHE A 279 9.20 -9.68 4.59
CA PHE A 279 10.45 -9.12 5.04
C PHE A 279 10.95 -8.09 4.02
N PHE A 280 10.95 -6.83 4.41
CA PHE A 280 11.49 -5.69 3.68
C PHE A 280 12.93 -5.45 4.08
N TYR A 281 13.72 -5.05 3.10
CA TYR A 281 15.15 -4.77 3.22
C TYR A 281 15.57 -3.77 2.13
N HIS A 282 16.82 -3.33 2.13
CA HIS A 282 17.40 -2.59 0.99
C HIS A 282 18.62 -3.29 0.39
N ASN A 283 18.88 -2.98 -0.87
CA ASN A 283 20.04 -3.39 -1.66
C ASN A 283 20.56 -2.17 -2.44
N GLY A 284 21.54 -2.29 -3.35
CA GLY A 284 21.91 -1.27 -4.34
C GLY A 284 21.61 -1.77 -5.76
N ALA A 285 20.41 -2.29 -5.97
CA ALA A 285 20.08 -3.10 -7.16
C ALA A 285 19.76 -2.27 -8.42
N LEU A 286 19.38 -1.01 -8.27
CA LEU A 286 19.12 -0.12 -9.40
C LEU A 286 20.41 0.22 -10.16
N PRO A 287 20.33 0.61 -11.45
CA PRO A 287 21.50 1.00 -12.23
C PRO A 287 22.26 2.16 -11.59
N GLY A 288 23.53 1.97 -11.25
CA GLY A 288 24.33 2.97 -10.52
C GLY A 288 24.17 2.91 -8.99
N GLY A 289 23.36 1.98 -8.49
CA GLY A 289 23.12 1.73 -7.07
C GLY A 289 24.30 1.12 -6.33
N GLY A 290 24.34 1.36 -5.02
CA GLY A 290 25.37 0.90 -4.10
C GLY A 290 24.98 1.17 -2.64
N GLY A 291 25.94 1.22 -1.73
CA GLY A 291 25.64 1.42 -0.30
C GLY A 291 25.18 2.83 0.11
N PHE A 292 25.25 3.81 -0.79
CA PHE A 292 24.74 5.19 -0.58
C PHE A 292 23.61 5.55 -1.56
N THR A 293 23.27 4.64 -2.46
CA THR A 293 22.22 4.78 -3.49
C THR A 293 21.46 3.46 -3.53
N ARG A 294 20.63 3.26 -2.51
CA ARG A 294 20.02 1.97 -2.21
C ARG A 294 18.63 1.84 -2.87
N SER A 295 18.07 0.65 -2.79
CA SER A 295 16.80 0.29 -3.39
C SER A 295 16.09 -0.71 -2.49
N VAL A 296 14.90 -0.36 -2.02
CA VAL A 296 14.06 -1.22 -1.18
C VAL A 296 13.55 -2.41 -1.98
N ALA A 297 13.55 -3.56 -1.35
CA ALA A 297 13.05 -4.82 -1.88
C ALA A 297 12.31 -5.61 -0.79
N VAL A 298 11.57 -6.64 -1.18
CA VAL A 298 10.74 -7.43 -0.27
C VAL A 298 10.73 -8.90 -0.64
N GLU A 299 10.67 -9.77 0.37
CA GLU A 299 10.45 -11.20 0.23
C GLU A 299 9.26 -11.65 1.07
N GLN A 300 8.49 -12.63 0.57
CA GLN A 300 7.52 -13.35 1.39
C GLN A 300 8.22 -14.48 2.15
N PHE A 301 7.86 -14.71 3.41
CA PHE A 301 8.34 -15.86 4.17
C PHE A 301 7.22 -16.52 4.99
N THR A 302 7.57 -17.61 5.67
CA THR A 302 6.69 -18.28 6.63
C THR A 302 7.49 -18.58 7.87
N TYR A 303 6.95 -18.23 9.04
CA TYR A 303 7.56 -18.55 10.32
C TYR A 303 7.59 -20.07 10.54
N GLY A 304 8.64 -20.55 11.22
CA GLY A 304 8.65 -21.89 11.78
C GLY A 304 7.54 -22.06 12.83
N ALA A 305 7.15 -23.31 13.10
CA ALA A 305 6.11 -23.61 14.09
C ALA A 305 6.47 -23.13 15.51
N ASP A 306 7.76 -23.00 15.81
CA ASP A 306 8.33 -22.47 17.04
C ASP A 306 8.45 -20.92 17.04
N GLY A 307 7.99 -20.26 15.97
CA GLY A 307 8.11 -18.83 15.77
C GLY A 307 9.45 -18.38 15.19
N SER A 308 10.35 -19.29 14.79
CA SER A 308 11.59 -18.90 14.11
C SER A 308 11.35 -18.20 12.77
N ILE A 309 12.22 -17.26 12.42
CA ILE A 309 12.29 -16.66 11.09
C ILE A 309 13.31 -17.49 10.29
N PRO A 310 12.94 -18.01 9.10
CA PRO A 310 13.88 -18.73 8.25
C PRO A 310 14.95 -17.76 7.70
N GLN A 311 16.06 -18.31 7.21
CA GLN A 311 16.98 -17.50 6.41
C GLN A 311 16.35 -17.18 5.05
N ILE A 312 16.42 -15.91 4.65
CA ILE A 312 15.82 -15.32 3.45
C ILE A 312 16.94 -14.81 2.55
N THR A 313 16.84 -15.09 1.25
CA THR A 313 17.80 -14.66 0.22
C THR A 313 17.18 -13.54 -0.61
N MET A 314 17.96 -12.51 -0.95
CA MET A 314 17.49 -11.45 -1.85
C MET A 314 17.16 -12.03 -3.23
N THR A 315 15.99 -11.71 -3.78
CA THR A 315 15.59 -12.09 -5.12
C THR A 315 15.29 -10.89 -6.00
N THR A 316 15.34 -11.08 -7.32
CA THR A 316 14.80 -10.11 -8.29
C THR A 316 13.30 -10.29 -8.52
N ALA A 317 12.74 -11.45 -8.15
CA ALA A 317 11.35 -11.79 -8.42
C ALA A 317 10.37 -11.19 -7.40
N GLY A 318 10.80 -10.99 -6.15
CA GLY A 318 9.92 -10.53 -5.08
C GLY A 318 8.77 -11.50 -4.76
N PRO A 319 7.81 -11.09 -3.92
CA PRO A 319 6.69 -11.92 -3.53
C PRO A 319 5.69 -12.13 -4.69
N PRO A 320 4.94 -13.24 -4.70
CA PRO A 320 3.80 -13.40 -5.58
C PRO A 320 2.74 -12.31 -5.33
N GLN A 321 2.10 -11.84 -6.42
CA GLN A 321 0.95 -10.95 -6.34
C GLN A 321 -0.20 -11.62 -5.57
N VAL A 322 -0.86 -10.85 -4.71
CA VAL A 322 -1.92 -11.33 -3.81
C VAL A 322 -3.30 -11.30 -4.47
N GLU A 323 -3.59 -10.28 -5.27
CA GLU A 323 -4.84 -10.14 -6.01
C GLU A 323 -4.61 -9.42 -7.35
N PRO A 324 -5.37 -9.72 -8.40
CA PRO A 324 -5.21 -9.03 -9.68
C PRO A 324 -5.71 -7.59 -9.60
N LEU A 325 -5.13 -6.71 -10.40
CA LEU A 325 -5.55 -5.30 -10.51
C LEU A 325 -6.75 -5.15 -11.45
N ASP A 326 -7.76 -4.38 -11.06
CA ASP A 326 -8.94 -4.07 -11.90
C ASP A 326 -8.64 -2.90 -12.87
N PRO A 327 -8.52 -3.14 -14.20
CA PRO A 327 -8.26 -2.06 -15.16
C PRO A 327 -9.47 -1.17 -15.45
N TYR A 328 -10.66 -1.55 -14.97
CA TYR A 328 -11.92 -0.88 -15.30
C TYR A 328 -12.32 0.19 -14.28
N VAL A 329 -11.49 0.45 -13.29
CA VAL A 329 -11.55 1.64 -12.43
C VAL A 329 -10.36 2.56 -12.75
N THR A 330 -10.44 3.82 -12.36
CA THR A 330 -9.32 4.75 -12.53
C THR A 330 -8.12 4.28 -11.73
N GLN A 331 -7.00 4.12 -12.41
CA GLN A 331 -5.71 3.77 -11.83
C GLN A 331 -4.77 4.96 -11.94
N GLN A 332 -4.02 5.26 -10.88
CA GLN A 332 -2.98 6.28 -10.93
C GLN A 332 -1.82 5.78 -11.78
N ALA A 333 -1.22 6.64 -12.59
CA ALA A 333 -0.17 6.24 -13.52
C ALA A 333 1.12 5.84 -12.79
N GLU A 334 1.37 6.43 -11.63
CA GLU A 334 2.44 6.11 -10.69
C GLU A 334 2.17 4.84 -9.87
N THR A 335 1.12 4.06 -10.18
CA THR A 335 0.93 2.71 -9.66
C THR A 335 1.57 1.70 -10.61
N THR A 336 2.77 1.24 -10.28
CA THR A 336 3.58 0.39 -11.17
C THR A 336 4.21 -0.79 -10.44
N ALA A 337 4.44 -1.88 -11.16
CA ALA A 337 5.30 -2.98 -10.72
C ALA A 337 6.74 -2.82 -11.22
N TRP A 338 6.93 -2.05 -12.30
CA TRP A 338 8.25 -1.71 -12.82
C TRP A 338 8.20 -0.42 -13.62
N ALA A 339 9.23 0.41 -13.50
CA ALA A 339 9.41 1.62 -14.31
C ALA A 339 10.80 1.66 -14.97
N SER A 340 10.90 2.24 -16.16
CA SER A 340 12.15 2.38 -16.90
C SER A 340 12.21 3.74 -17.58
N GLY A 341 13.17 4.57 -17.16
CA GLY A 341 13.46 5.89 -17.74
C GLY A 341 12.44 6.98 -17.41
N VAL A 342 11.51 6.72 -16.49
CA VAL A 342 10.53 7.71 -16.02
C VAL A 342 10.80 8.07 -14.57
N GLU A 343 10.31 9.24 -14.17
CA GLU A 343 10.22 9.67 -12.78
C GLU A 343 8.77 10.07 -12.46
N THR A 344 8.54 10.63 -11.27
CA THR A 344 7.23 11.12 -10.84
C THR A 344 7.30 12.56 -10.35
N GLU A 345 6.26 13.35 -10.62
CA GLU A 345 6.13 14.71 -10.07
C GLU A 345 4.73 14.97 -9.53
N ARG A 346 4.56 16.05 -8.74
CA ARG A 346 3.23 16.46 -8.25
C ARG A 346 2.35 16.93 -9.41
N ALA A 347 1.12 16.40 -9.47
CA ALA A 347 0.12 16.86 -10.41
C ALA A 347 -0.73 17.99 -9.80
N THR A 348 -1.05 19.00 -10.61
CA THR A 348 -1.95 20.12 -10.24
C THR A 348 -3.39 19.67 -9.98
N GLU A 349 -3.79 18.50 -10.48
CA GLU A 349 -5.08 17.86 -10.18
C GLU A 349 -5.07 17.04 -8.89
N GLY A 350 -3.95 17.04 -8.15
CA GLY A 350 -3.72 16.26 -6.94
C GLY A 350 -2.99 14.95 -7.21
N GLY A 351 -2.34 14.39 -6.19
CA GLY A 351 -1.51 13.19 -6.33
C GLY A 351 -0.21 13.44 -7.09
N LEU A 352 0.33 12.38 -7.69
CA LEU A 352 1.49 12.46 -8.58
C LEU A 352 1.07 12.18 -10.04
N ALA A 353 2.06 12.25 -10.91
CA ALA A 353 1.98 11.80 -12.29
C ALA A 353 3.32 11.19 -12.68
N LEU A 354 3.31 10.25 -13.64
CA LEU A 354 4.52 9.90 -14.37
C LEU A 354 4.99 11.12 -15.16
N ALA A 355 6.27 11.43 -15.04
CA ALA A 355 6.91 12.60 -15.60
C ALA A 355 8.30 12.29 -16.15
N PHE A 356 8.92 13.29 -16.78
CA PHE A 356 10.23 13.17 -17.44
C PHE A 356 10.26 12.06 -18.51
N VAL A 357 9.08 11.77 -19.06
CA VAL A 357 8.87 10.67 -20.01
C VAL A 357 9.55 10.99 -21.33
N GLY A 358 10.56 10.21 -21.71
CA GLY A 358 11.22 10.25 -23.00
C GLY A 358 10.75 9.17 -23.97
N ASN A 359 11.31 9.21 -25.19
CA ASN A 359 11.02 8.22 -26.21
C ASN A 359 11.71 6.87 -25.89
N GLY A 360 10.90 5.83 -25.70
CA GLY A 360 11.36 4.48 -25.42
C GLY A 360 11.12 4.02 -23.98
N ASP A 361 10.83 4.97 -23.10
CA ASP A 361 10.54 4.72 -21.69
C ASP A 361 9.22 3.97 -21.52
N TRP A 362 9.06 3.29 -20.40
CA TRP A 362 7.89 2.47 -20.16
C TRP A 362 7.66 2.17 -18.68
N VAL A 363 6.41 1.85 -18.37
CA VAL A 363 6.01 1.28 -17.09
C VAL A 363 5.25 -0.02 -17.28
N ARG A 364 5.34 -0.93 -16.31
CA ARG A 364 4.57 -2.18 -16.25
C ARG A 364 3.68 -2.18 -15.02
N VAL A 365 2.47 -2.71 -15.20
CA VAL A 365 1.51 -3.02 -14.15
C VAL A 365 1.25 -4.53 -14.21
N LYS A 366 1.49 -5.23 -13.10
CA LYS A 366 1.45 -6.69 -13.03
C LYS A 366 0.03 -7.22 -12.80
N GLY A 367 -0.32 -8.29 -13.50
CA GLY A 367 -1.55 -9.06 -13.26
C GLY A 367 -2.84 -8.26 -13.37
N VAL A 368 -3.01 -7.54 -14.47
CA VAL A 368 -4.21 -6.75 -14.77
C VAL A 368 -5.34 -7.66 -15.30
N ALA A 369 -6.51 -7.64 -14.64
CA ALA A 369 -7.65 -8.50 -14.94
C ALA A 369 -8.58 -7.92 -16.02
N PHE A 370 -8.21 -8.10 -17.29
CA PHE A 370 -9.04 -7.76 -18.46
C PHE A 370 -10.26 -8.68 -18.66
N GLY A 371 -10.33 -9.84 -17.98
CA GLY A 371 -11.49 -10.73 -18.05
C GLY A 371 -11.87 -11.12 -19.48
N ALA A 372 -13.10 -10.82 -19.91
CA ALA A 372 -13.58 -11.14 -21.25
C ALA A 372 -12.99 -10.25 -22.36
N GLY A 373 -12.45 -9.07 -22.03
CA GLY A 373 -11.93 -8.15 -23.04
C GLY A 373 -12.01 -6.68 -22.65
N ALA A 374 -11.02 -5.90 -23.08
CA ALA A 374 -11.09 -4.44 -23.10
C ALA A 374 -11.33 -3.89 -24.51
N ALA A 375 -12.17 -2.84 -24.61
CA ALA A 375 -12.55 -2.16 -25.85
C ALA A 375 -11.75 -0.89 -26.11
N SER A 376 -11.41 -0.14 -25.07
CA SER A 376 -10.63 1.09 -25.19
C SER A 376 -9.74 1.29 -23.98
N PHE A 377 -8.71 2.10 -24.16
CA PHE A 377 -7.84 2.61 -23.12
C PHE A 377 -7.92 4.14 -23.13
N SER A 378 -8.02 4.74 -21.95
CA SER A 378 -8.03 6.18 -21.76
C SER A 378 -6.94 6.57 -20.77
N ALA A 379 -6.27 7.70 -21.03
CA ALA A 379 -5.24 8.25 -20.14
C ALA A 379 -5.42 9.76 -19.96
N ARG A 380 -5.20 10.24 -18.74
CA ARG A 380 -5.12 11.66 -18.37
C ARG A 380 -3.68 12.13 -18.58
N VAL A 381 -3.46 13.07 -19.50
CA VAL A 381 -2.12 13.45 -19.98
C VAL A 381 -1.96 14.96 -20.09
N ALA A 382 -0.72 15.44 -19.96
CA ALA A 382 -0.34 16.84 -20.17
C ALA A 382 1.00 16.95 -20.91
N SER A 383 1.14 17.90 -21.83
CA SER A 383 2.32 18.08 -22.67
C SER A 383 2.54 19.56 -22.98
N ALA A 384 3.69 20.10 -22.59
CA ALA A 384 4.15 21.40 -23.10
C ALA A 384 4.79 21.29 -24.50
N GLY A 385 5.28 20.10 -24.86
CA GLY A 385 5.88 19.82 -26.16
C GLY A 385 4.87 19.40 -27.22
N ALA A 386 5.37 18.79 -28.30
CA ALA A 386 4.56 18.27 -29.40
C ALA A 386 3.69 17.05 -29.02
N GLY A 387 3.89 16.48 -27.82
CA GLY A 387 3.28 15.24 -27.38
C GLY A 387 3.97 14.00 -27.98
N GLY A 388 3.20 12.94 -28.18
CA GLY A 388 3.72 11.65 -28.66
C GLY A 388 2.62 10.60 -28.70
N ARG A 389 2.92 9.38 -28.25
CA ARG A 389 1.93 8.31 -28.12
C ARG A 389 2.23 7.40 -26.94
N ILE A 390 1.16 6.81 -26.41
CA ILE A 390 1.20 5.70 -25.47
C ILE A 390 0.87 4.43 -26.27
N GLU A 391 1.84 3.52 -26.37
CA GLU A 391 1.67 2.16 -26.90
C GLU A 391 1.22 1.25 -25.75
N VAL A 392 -0.03 0.82 -25.79
CA VAL A 392 -0.63 -0.11 -24.83
C VAL A 392 -0.22 -1.52 -25.24
N ARG A 393 0.62 -2.17 -24.44
CA ARG A 393 1.23 -3.47 -24.71
C ARG A 393 0.88 -4.48 -23.63
N LEU A 394 0.99 -5.76 -23.96
CA LEU A 394 0.83 -6.86 -22.99
C LEU A 394 2.14 -7.61 -22.75
N ASP A 395 2.30 -8.08 -21.51
CA ASP A 395 3.35 -8.97 -20.99
C ASP A 395 4.77 -8.40 -20.94
N SER A 396 5.20 -7.61 -21.92
CA SER A 396 6.55 -7.02 -21.96
C SER A 396 6.64 -5.74 -22.78
N ALA A 397 7.74 -5.00 -22.61
CA ALA A 397 8.01 -3.78 -23.38
C ALA A 397 8.12 -4.00 -24.90
N THR A 398 8.43 -5.23 -25.32
CA THR A 398 8.44 -5.65 -26.73
C THR A 398 7.23 -6.53 -27.10
N GLY A 399 6.30 -6.74 -26.17
CA GLY A 399 5.10 -7.53 -26.35
C GLY A 399 4.11 -6.88 -27.33
N PRO A 400 3.02 -7.61 -27.66
CA PRO A 400 2.06 -7.17 -28.66
C PRO A 400 1.43 -5.83 -28.26
N VAL A 401 1.35 -4.90 -29.22
CA VAL A 401 0.59 -3.65 -29.08
C VAL A 401 -0.88 -3.98 -29.28
N VAL A 402 -1.69 -3.71 -28.27
CA VAL A 402 -3.14 -3.91 -28.27
C VAL A 402 -3.91 -2.61 -28.48
N GLY A 403 -3.26 -1.46 -28.34
CA GLY A 403 -3.80 -0.13 -28.63
C GLY A 403 -2.71 0.94 -28.69
N THR A 404 -2.98 2.04 -29.38
CA THR A 404 -2.05 3.19 -29.48
C THR A 404 -2.83 4.49 -29.32
N CYS A 405 -2.54 5.23 -28.26
CA CYS A 405 -3.18 6.50 -27.94
C CYS A 405 -2.26 7.66 -28.32
N THR A 406 -2.68 8.50 -29.26
CA THR A 406 -1.96 9.73 -29.61
C THR A 406 -2.14 10.76 -28.50
N VAL A 407 -1.03 11.32 -28.01
CA VAL A 407 -1.00 12.41 -27.04
C VAL A 407 -0.65 13.70 -27.78
N PRO A 408 -1.55 14.69 -27.84
CA PRO A 408 -1.25 15.98 -28.46
C PRO A 408 -0.44 16.87 -27.51
N GLY A 409 0.14 17.95 -28.03
CA GLY A 409 0.50 19.09 -27.19
C GLY A 409 -0.76 19.67 -26.52
N THR A 410 -0.71 19.84 -25.21
CA THR A 410 -1.88 20.29 -24.42
C THR A 410 -1.76 21.74 -23.94
N GLY A 411 -0.64 22.39 -24.24
CA GLY A 411 -0.37 23.79 -23.87
C GLY A 411 0.43 23.96 -22.57
N GLY A 412 0.85 22.87 -21.91
CA GLY A 412 1.70 22.93 -20.72
C GLY A 412 1.83 21.58 -20.01
N TRP A 413 2.87 21.43 -19.19
CA TRP A 413 3.16 20.20 -18.41
C TRP A 413 2.09 19.84 -17.36
N GLN A 414 1.21 20.79 -17.08
CA GLN A 414 0.13 20.67 -16.11
C GLN A 414 -1.23 21.04 -16.75
N ALA A 415 -1.29 21.17 -18.08
CA ALA A 415 -2.52 21.41 -18.81
C ALA A 415 -3.12 20.06 -19.23
N TRP A 416 -3.98 19.51 -18.38
CA TRP A 416 -4.40 18.12 -18.51
C TRP A 416 -5.57 17.93 -19.52
N THR A 417 -5.44 16.96 -20.42
CA THR A 417 -6.52 16.44 -21.29
C THR A 417 -6.66 14.92 -21.16
N THR A 418 -7.76 14.34 -21.64
CA THR A 418 -7.94 12.88 -21.70
C THR A 418 -7.84 12.41 -23.13
N VAL A 419 -6.95 11.47 -23.40
CA VAL A 419 -6.83 10.79 -24.70
C VAL A 419 -7.44 9.40 -24.60
N THR A 420 -7.98 8.89 -25.70
CA THR A 420 -8.59 7.55 -25.76
C THR A 420 -8.27 6.88 -27.09
N CYS A 421 -8.00 5.58 -27.06
CA CYS A 421 -7.75 4.76 -28.23
C CYS A 421 -8.47 3.41 -28.14
N PRO A 422 -8.83 2.81 -29.29
CA PRO A 422 -9.39 1.46 -29.31
C PRO A 422 -8.34 0.45 -28.86
N VAL A 423 -8.81 -0.59 -28.18
CA VAL A 423 -8.01 -1.73 -27.72
C VAL A 423 -8.60 -3.00 -28.31
N SER A 424 -7.73 -3.90 -28.78
CA SER A 424 -8.13 -5.24 -29.22
C SER A 424 -7.13 -6.30 -28.75
N GLY A 425 -7.63 -7.48 -28.35
CA GLY A 425 -6.80 -8.60 -27.91
C GLY A 425 -6.39 -8.60 -26.42
N ALA A 426 -6.75 -7.58 -25.65
CA ALA A 426 -6.54 -7.56 -24.19
C ALA A 426 -7.66 -8.32 -23.46
N SER A 427 -7.38 -9.55 -23.02
CA SER A 427 -8.30 -10.43 -22.29
C SER A 427 -7.55 -11.30 -21.28
N GLY A 428 -8.27 -11.92 -20.35
CA GLY A 428 -7.71 -12.71 -19.24
C GLY A 428 -7.01 -11.83 -18.20
N THR A 429 -6.04 -12.40 -17.50
CA THR A 429 -5.15 -11.66 -16.60
C THR A 429 -3.77 -11.59 -17.23
N ARG A 430 -3.25 -10.38 -17.45
CA ARG A 430 -1.99 -10.13 -18.19
C ARG A 430 -1.25 -8.95 -17.57
N ASP A 431 0.06 -8.89 -17.75
CA ASP A 431 0.78 -7.67 -17.41
C ASP A 431 0.48 -6.60 -18.47
N LEU A 432 0.18 -5.39 -18.02
CA LEU A 432 0.03 -4.22 -18.87
C LEU A 432 1.37 -3.50 -18.95
N VAL A 433 1.81 -3.15 -20.15
CA VAL A 433 2.95 -2.27 -20.36
C VAL A 433 2.50 -1.03 -21.11
N LEU A 434 2.75 0.15 -20.54
CA LEU A 434 2.57 1.43 -21.20
C LEU A 434 3.94 1.89 -21.67
N ARG A 435 4.19 1.81 -22.97
CA ARG A 435 5.44 2.28 -23.59
C ARG A 435 5.21 3.64 -24.23
N PHE A 436 6.09 4.58 -23.96
CA PHE A 436 6.00 5.95 -24.43
C PHE A 436 6.90 6.13 -25.65
N ALA A 437 6.38 6.82 -26.68
CA ALA A 437 7.12 7.02 -27.91
C ALA A 437 6.78 8.36 -28.56
N GLY A 438 7.78 8.99 -29.16
CA GLY A 438 7.65 10.36 -29.69
C GLY A 438 8.97 10.88 -30.27
N GLY A 439 9.09 12.20 -30.32
CA GLY A 439 10.31 12.88 -30.74
C GLY A 439 11.42 12.81 -29.68
N SER A 440 12.45 13.64 -29.84
CA SER A 440 13.48 13.85 -28.82
C SER A 440 12.98 14.73 -27.68
N GLY A 441 13.49 14.51 -26.47
CA GLY A 441 13.14 15.27 -25.26
C GLY A 441 11.96 14.67 -24.51
N GLU A 442 11.49 15.41 -23.50
CA GLU A 442 10.32 15.05 -22.70
C GLU A 442 9.06 15.11 -23.57
N LEU A 443 8.22 14.07 -23.47
CA LEU A 443 7.06 13.86 -24.33
C LEU A 443 5.79 14.42 -23.70
N PHE A 444 5.42 13.92 -22.53
CA PHE A 444 4.18 14.24 -21.81
C PHE A 444 4.19 13.61 -20.42
N ASN A 445 3.41 14.18 -19.51
CA ASN A 445 3.07 13.59 -18.22
C ASN A 445 1.83 12.71 -18.35
N VAL A 446 1.72 11.69 -17.50
CA VAL A 446 0.54 10.80 -17.38
C VAL A 446 0.08 10.78 -15.93
N GLY A 447 -1.13 11.23 -15.65
CA GLY A 447 -1.68 11.26 -14.28
C GLY A 447 -2.43 9.99 -13.94
N SER A 448 -3.32 9.53 -14.83
CA SER A 448 -4.15 8.35 -14.56
C SER A 448 -4.53 7.63 -15.84
N TRP A 449 -5.00 6.40 -15.72
CA TRP A 449 -5.51 5.60 -16.84
C TRP A 449 -6.67 4.69 -16.44
N GLN A 450 -7.44 4.24 -17.44
CA GLN A 450 -8.57 3.32 -17.27
C GLN A 450 -8.89 2.62 -18.59
N PHE A 451 -9.36 1.37 -18.53
CA PHE A 451 -9.93 0.66 -19.68
C PHE A 451 -11.47 0.67 -19.65
N THR A 452 -12.09 0.43 -20.80
CA THR A 452 -13.52 0.10 -20.91
C THR A 452 -13.71 -1.35 -21.39
N ARG A 453 -14.81 -2.00 -21.01
CA ARG A 453 -15.08 -3.41 -21.36
C ARG A 453 -15.58 -3.57 -22.79
N THR A 454 -15.20 -4.68 -23.43
CA THR A 454 -15.79 -5.13 -24.71
C THR A 454 -17.30 -5.36 -24.55
N GLY A 455 -18.11 -4.70 -25.39
CA GLY A 455 -19.58 -4.79 -25.35
C GLY A 455 -20.26 -3.88 -24.32
N GLY A 456 -19.51 -3.07 -23.57
CA GLY A 456 -20.07 -1.98 -22.78
C GLY A 456 -20.28 -0.74 -23.64
N THR A 457 -21.44 -0.08 -23.52
CA THR A 457 -21.58 1.30 -24.02
C THR A 457 -20.52 2.19 -23.37
N THR A 458 -19.91 3.08 -24.15
CA THR A 458 -19.04 4.15 -23.66
C THR A 458 -19.67 4.80 -22.42
N PRO A 459 -19.01 4.80 -21.24
CA PRO A 459 -19.47 5.65 -20.18
C PRO A 459 -19.31 7.09 -20.68
N THR A 460 -20.40 7.83 -20.76
CA THR A 460 -20.37 9.30 -20.60
C THR A 460 -19.36 9.60 -19.48
N PRO A 461 -18.47 10.61 -19.62
CA PRO A 461 -17.43 10.89 -18.64
C PRO A 461 -18.04 10.83 -17.25
N THR A 462 -17.71 9.76 -16.53
CA THR A 462 -18.09 9.64 -15.13
C THR A 462 -17.21 10.68 -14.45
N PRO A 463 -17.79 11.71 -13.81
CA PRO A 463 -16.98 12.67 -13.08
C PRO A 463 -16.10 11.89 -12.12
N THR A 464 -14.82 12.29 -12.06
CA THR A 464 -13.79 11.82 -11.13
C THR A 464 -14.41 11.32 -9.83
N PRO A 465 -14.07 10.12 -9.32
CA PRO A 465 -14.44 9.75 -7.96
C PRO A 465 -13.81 10.79 -7.04
N THR A 466 -14.60 11.78 -6.68
CA THR A 466 -14.22 12.82 -5.75
C THR A 466 -14.04 12.06 -4.45
N VAL A 467 -12.82 12.14 -3.89
CA VAL A 467 -12.61 11.90 -2.46
C VAL A 467 -13.73 12.66 -1.75
N PRO A 468 -14.61 11.97 -1.02
CA PRO A 468 -15.60 12.63 -0.20
C PRO A 468 -14.92 13.75 0.61
N PRO A 469 -15.52 14.94 0.73
CA PRO A 469 -15.02 15.95 1.65
C PRO A 469 -14.86 15.30 3.04
N SER A 470 -13.80 15.67 3.77
CA SER A 470 -13.41 15.04 5.03
C SER A 470 -14.62 14.77 5.94
N GLY A 471 -14.88 13.48 6.21
CA GLY A 471 -15.98 13.02 7.07
C GLY A 471 -17.17 12.34 6.37
N GLU A 472 -17.19 12.24 5.05
CA GLU A 472 -18.19 11.46 4.29
C GLU A 472 -17.61 10.10 3.84
N VAL A 473 -18.45 9.06 3.76
CA VAL A 473 -18.06 7.72 3.27
C VAL A 473 -19.03 7.19 2.23
N ARG A 474 -18.56 6.29 1.38
CA ARG A 474 -19.39 5.39 0.56
C ARG A 474 -19.43 4.02 1.23
N ILE A 475 -20.61 3.39 1.24
CA ILE A 475 -20.82 2.06 1.83
C ILE A 475 -20.98 1.06 0.70
N VAL A 476 -20.01 0.17 0.50
CA VAL A 476 -19.90 -0.71 -0.67
C VAL A 476 -20.35 -2.12 -0.30
N ASN A 477 -21.29 -2.69 -1.05
CA ASN A 477 -21.72 -4.06 -0.87
C ASN A 477 -20.68 -5.04 -1.41
N ARG A 478 -20.32 -6.06 -0.62
CA ARG A 478 -19.32 -7.05 -1.03
C ARG A 478 -19.75 -7.90 -2.23
N ALA A 479 -21.03 -8.26 -2.32
CA ALA A 479 -21.49 -9.17 -3.38
C ALA A 479 -21.52 -8.50 -4.75
N SER A 480 -21.83 -7.21 -4.80
CA SER A 480 -22.08 -6.49 -6.05
C SER A 480 -21.03 -5.44 -6.41
N GLY A 481 -20.20 -5.02 -5.45
CA GLY A 481 -19.31 -3.86 -5.58
C GLY A 481 -20.03 -2.51 -5.67
N LYS A 482 -21.37 -2.50 -5.53
CA LYS A 482 -22.21 -1.29 -5.63
C LYS A 482 -22.29 -0.56 -4.30
N VAL A 483 -22.57 0.74 -4.36
CA VAL A 483 -22.66 1.59 -3.17
C VAL A 483 -24.11 1.73 -2.70
N MET A 484 -24.29 1.91 -1.39
CA MET A 484 -25.56 2.32 -0.79
C MET A 484 -25.95 3.71 -1.32
N ASP A 485 -27.13 3.77 -1.94
CA ASP A 485 -27.59 4.88 -2.77
C ASP A 485 -29.04 5.21 -2.39
N VAL A 486 -29.34 6.49 -2.12
CA VAL A 486 -30.74 6.96 -2.08
C VAL A 486 -31.22 7.01 -3.53
N GLN A 487 -32.25 6.22 -3.87
CA GLN A 487 -32.67 6.05 -5.26
C GLN A 487 -33.14 7.36 -5.87
N ALA A 488 -32.53 7.70 -7.02
CA ALA A 488 -32.63 8.99 -7.69
C ALA A 488 -32.07 10.15 -6.82
N PRO A 489 -31.87 11.37 -7.35
CA PRO A 489 -31.50 12.53 -6.52
C PRO A 489 -32.69 13.01 -5.66
N ASN A 490 -33.27 12.11 -4.87
CA ASN A 490 -34.48 12.33 -4.11
C ASN A 490 -34.13 12.86 -2.71
N ARG A 491 -34.75 13.98 -2.32
CA ARG A 491 -34.56 14.59 -1.01
C ARG A 491 -35.76 14.38 -0.07
N GLU A 492 -36.80 13.72 -0.53
CA GLU A 492 -38.03 13.51 0.24
C GLU A 492 -37.88 12.39 1.27
N ASP A 493 -38.69 12.48 2.33
CA ASP A 493 -38.90 11.37 3.26
C ASP A 493 -39.46 10.15 2.52
N LEU A 494 -39.17 8.95 3.03
CA LEU A 494 -39.59 7.67 2.45
C LEU A 494 -38.93 7.31 1.12
N ALA A 495 -37.97 8.11 0.61
CA ALA A 495 -37.22 7.72 -0.57
C ALA A 495 -36.42 6.44 -0.30
N VAL A 496 -36.55 5.47 -1.20
CA VAL A 496 -35.97 4.13 -1.04
C VAL A 496 -34.44 4.21 -1.08
N VAL A 497 -33.79 3.49 -0.18
CA VAL A 497 -32.34 3.27 -0.24
C VAL A 497 -32.08 1.91 -0.88
N GLY A 498 -31.30 1.92 -1.94
CA GLY A 498 -30.88 0.76 -2.70
C GLY A 498 -29.36 0.67 -2.83
N GLN A 499 -28.93 -0.13 -3.79
CA GLN A 499 -27.56 -0.10 -4.28
C GLN A 499 -27.52 0.36 -5.74
N TRP A 500 -26.45 1.05 -6.11
CA TRP A 500 -26.17 1.46 -7.48
C TRP A 500 -24.67 1.41 -7.77
N ALA A 501 -24.30 1.30 -9.04
CA ALA A 501 -22.95 1.60 -9.48
C ALA A 501 -22.52 2.99 -8.95
N SER A 502 -21.31 3.06 -8.39
CA SER A 502 -20.77 4.30 -7.84
C SER A 502 -20.59 5.33 -8.96
N ASN A 503 -21.19 6.51 -8.80
CA ASN A 503 -21.15 7.63 -9.72
C ASN A 503 -20.67 8.94 -9.05
N GLY A 504 -20.24 8.87 -7.78
CA GLY A 504 -19.67 9.99 -7.02
C GLY A 504 -20.68 11.02 -6.51
N GLN A 505 -21.97 10.83 -6.80
CA GLN A 505 -23.01 11.80 -6.49
C GLN A 505 -23.30 11.87 -4.99
N PRO A 506 -23.77 13.02 -4.46
CA PRO A 506 -23.99 13.21 -3.02
C PRO A 506 -24.97 12.22 -2.38
N TRP A 507 -25.90 11.63 -3.14
CA TRP A 507 -26.87 10.66 -2.60
C TRP A 507 -26.31 9.24 -2.43
N GLN A 508 -25.04 9.03 -2.82
CA GLN A 508 -24.24 7.83 -2.56
C GLN A 508 -23.26 8.01 -1.39
N ARG A 509 -23.18 9.22 -0.83
CA ARG A 509 -22.25 9.58 0.25
C ARG A 509 -23.01 9.74 1.55
N TRP A 510 -22.40 9.25 2.63
CA TRP A 510 -23.01 9.18 3.95
C TRP A 510 -22.06 9.75 4.99
N GLN A 511 -22.54 10.69 5.79
CA GLN A 511 -21.86 11.13 7.00
C GLN A 511 -22.14 10.13 8.11
N VAL A 512 -21.09 9.64 8.77
CA VAL A 512 -21.20 8.76 9.94
C VAL A 512 -21.30 9.64 11.17
N VAL A 513 -22.47 9.71 11.78
CA VAL A 513 -22.75 10.55 12.95
C VAL A 513 -22.82 9.66 14.18
N ASP A 514 -21.98 9.92 15.20
CA ASP A 514 -22.06 9.18 16.46
C ASP A 514 -23.44 9.35 17.11
N ALA A 515 -24.04 8.23 17.53
CA ALA A 515 -25.31 8.16 18.23
C ALA A 515 -25.16 7.68 19.69
N GLY A 516 -23.92 7.52 20.16
CA GLY A 516 -23.57 7.12 21.52
C GLY A 516 -23.68 5.61 21.76
N GLY A 517 -22.86 5.11 22.70
CA GLY A 517 -22.89 3.70 23.12
C GLY A 517 -22.47 2.70 22.04
N GLY A 518 -21.60 3.12 21.10
CA GLY A 518 -21.12 2.28 19.99
C GLY A 518 -22.03 2.24 18.77
N TYR A 519 -23.10 3.07 18.75
CA TYR A 519 -24.01 3.19 17.61
C TYR A 519 -23.76 4.47 16.82
N LEU A 520 -24.18 4.47 15.56
CA LEU A 520 -24.07 5.59 14.62
C LEU A 520 -25.39 5.79 13.86
N SER A 521 -25.58 7.00 13.34
CA SER A 521 -26.56 7.30 12.29
C SER A 521 -25.83 7.54 10.97
N LEU A 522 -26.38 7.05 9.87
CA LEU A 522 -25.87 7.34 8.52
C LEU A 522 -26.70 8.46 7.92
N ARG A 523 -26.11 9.63 7.74
CA ARG A 523 -26.80 10.82 7.21
C ARG A 523 -26.40 11.04 5.76
N SER A 524 -27.37 11.02 4.84
CA SER A 524 -27.13 11.27 3.42
C SER A 524 -26.52 12.65 3.21
N ALA A 525 -25.41 12.72 2.48
CA ALA A 525 -24.76 13.99 2.14
C ALA A 525 -25.61 14.85 1.19
N HIS A 526 -26.56 14.24 0.47
CA HIS A 526 -27.44 14.97 -0.44
C HIS A 526 -28.60 15.67 0.28
N SER A 527 -29.34 14.93 1.11
CA SER A 527 -30.59 15.39 1.71
C SER A 527 -30.43 15.83 3.16
N GLY A 528 -29.33 15.45 3.82
CA GLY A 528 -29.14 15.62 5.25
C GLY A 528 -30.07 14.73 6.10
N LYS A 529 -30.79 13.78 5.49
CA LYS A 529 -31.69 12.82 6.16
C LYS A 529 -30.94 11.53 6.54
N CYS A 530 -31.49 10.78 7.48
CA CYS A 530 -30.86 9.59 8.04
C CYS A 530 -31.36 8.31 7.34
N LEU A 531 -30.49 7.31 7.23
CA LEU A 531 -30.87 5.94 6.91
C LEU A 531 -31.86 5.44 7.96
N ASP A 532 -32.99 4.91 7.52
CA ASP A 532 -34.12 4.57 8.38
C ASP A 532 -34.72 3.23 7.97
N VAL A 533 -34.98 2.36 8.96
CA VAL A 533 -35.81 1.18 8.77
C VAL A 533 -37.28 1.58 8.78
N THR A 534 -37.91 1.49 7.60
CA THR A 534 -39.29 1.96 7.36
C THR A 534 -40.26 1.54 8.47
N GLY A 535 -40.98 2.52 9.02
CA GLY A 535 -41.99 2.30 10.05
C GLY A 535 -41.45 1.79 11.40
N ALA A 536 -40.15 1.95 11.64
CA ALA A 536 -39.44 1.38 12.80
C ALA A 536 -39.67 -0.13 12.96
N SER A 537 -39.93 -0.83 11.86
CA SER A 537 -40.21 -2.25 11.86
C SER A 537 -39.02 -3.05 12.41
N THR A 538 -39.30 -4.09 13.17
CA THR A 538 -38.29 -5.07 13.59
C THR A 538 -38.36 -6.36 12.79
N ALA A 539 -39.17 -6.42 11.72
CA ALA A 539 -39.34 -7.64 10.92
C ALA A 539 -38.26 -7.79 9.83
N ASP A 540 -38.02 -9.04 9.42
CA ASP A 540 -37.26 -9.36 8.21
C ASP A 540 -37.99 -8.82 6.96
N GLY A 541 -37.25 -8.26 6.02
CA GLY A 541 -37.79 -7.69 4.79
C GLY A 541 -38.24 -6.24 4.89
N ALA A 542 -38.13 -5.62 6.08
CA ALA A 542 -38.40 -4.18 6.21
C ALA A 542 -37.39 -3.37 5.38
N ARG A 543 -37.91 -2.49 4.52
CA ARG A 543 -37.11 -1.68 3.59
C ARG A 543 -36.31 -0.61 4.31
N LEU A 544 -35.13 -0.32 3.77
CA LEU A 544 -34.39 0.88 4.12
C LEU A 544 -34.84 2.04 3.24
N ILE A 545 -35.04 3.17 3.88
CA ILE A 545 -35.40 4.46 3.28
C ILE A 545 -34.48 5.54 3.85
N GLN A 546 -34.52 6.75 3.29
CA GLN A 546 -34.11 7.93 4.04
C GLN A 546 -35.33 8.56 4.73
N TYR A 547 -35.10 9.12 5.90
CA TYR A 547 -36.12 9.87 6.63
C TYR A 547 -35.49 10.99 7.47
N THR A 548 -36.28 12.02 7.77
CA THR A 548 -35.92 13.09 8.70
C THR A 548 -35.27 12.51 9.97
N CYS A 549 -34.04 12.96 10.27
CA CYS A 549 -33.28 12.46 11.42
C CYS A 549 -34.01 12.79 12.73
N HIS A 550 -34.38 11.78 13.50
CA HIS A 550 -35.13 11.93 14.75
C HIS A 550 -34.50 11.18 15.94
N GLY A 551 -33.33 10.56 15.73
CA GLY A 551 -32.51 9.96 16.80
C GLY A 551 -33.12 8.73 17.49
N ARG A 552 -34.13 8.09 16.87
CA ARG A 552 -34.72 6.85 17.42
C ARG A 552 -33.93 5.65 16.94
N THR A 553 -34.09 4.52 17.62
CA THR A 553 -33.28 3.32 17.41
C THR A 553 -33.40 2.70 16.00
N ASN A 554 -34.47 2.99 15.25
CA ASN A 554 -34.62 2.55 13.86
C ASN A 554 -33.71 3.30 12.86
N GLN A 555 -33.09 4.42 13.27
CA GLN A 555 -32.09 5.17 12.50
C GLN A 555 -30.66 4.96 13.01
N GLN A 556 -30.47 4.09 14.00
CA GLN A 556 -29.19 3.84 14.64
C GLN A 556 -28.69 2.45 14.31
N PHE A 557 -27.40 2.37 13.98
CA PHE A 557 -26.76 1.15 13.52
C PHE A 557 -25.41 0.94 14.20
N SER A 558 -24.87 -0.26 14.14
CA SER A 558 -23.52 -0.59 14.59
C SER A 558 -22.84 -1.45 13.52
N TRP A 559 -21.54 -1.25 13.34
CA TRP A 559 -20.72 -2.14 12.51
C TRP A 559 -20.31 -3.36 13.32
N ARG A 560 -20.53 -4.55 12.76
CA ARG A 560 -20.03 -5.80 13.33
C ARG A 560 -19.05 -6.43 12.35
N SER A 561 -17.77 -6.44 12.73
CA SER A 561 -16.70 -6.99 11.89
C SER A 561 -16.92 -8.46 11.57
N THR A 562 -16.67 -8.83 10.30
CA THR A 562 -16.62 -10.23 9.86
C THR A 562 -15.21 -10.79 9.78
N GLY A 563 -14.18 -10.02 10.20
CA GLY A 563 -12.78 -10.47 10.27
C GLY A 563 -12.04 -10.56 8.94
N ASP A 564 -12.66 -10.13 7.83
CA ASP A 564 -12.13 -10.25 6.47
C ASP A 564 -12.17 -8.92 5.68
N GLY A 565 -12.10 -7.79 6.39
CA GLY A 565 -12.13 -6.45 5.80
C GLY A 565 -13.54 -5.95 5.42
N TYR A 566 -14.57 -6.68 5.82
CA TYR A 566 -15.98 -6.27 5.69
C TYR A 566 -16.68 -6.30 7.05
N ASP A 567 -17.81 -5.61 7.12
CA ASP A 567 -18.66 -5.50 8.30
C ASP A 567 -20.11 -5.83 7.95
N GLN A 568 -20.86 -6.25 8.95
CA GLN A 568 -22.32 -6.23 8.91
C GLN A 568 -22.83 -4.91 9.52
N LEU A 569 -23.74 -4.24 8.83
CA LEU A 569 -24.44 -3.06 9.35
C LEU A 569 -25.69 -3.50 10.10
N VAL A 570 -25.66 -3.42 11.44
CA VAL A 570 -26.69 -3.98 12.32
C VAL A 570 -27.57 -2.87 12.88
N ASN A 571 -28.89 -2.96 12.70
CA ASN A 571 -29.82 -1.98 13.25
C ASN A 571 -29.99 -2.15 14.77
N ARG A 572 -29.98 -1.03 15.52
CA ARG A 572 -30.10 -1.02 16.98
C ARG A 572 -31.45 -1.51 17.49
N ALA A 573 -32.55 -1.17 16.81
CA ALA A 573 -33.90 -1.53 17.26
C ALA A 573 -34.18 -3.04 17.10
N SER A 574 -33.72 -3.63 16.00
CA SER A 574 -34.12 -4.99 15.60
C SER A 574 -33.03 -6.05 15.76
N GLY A 575 -31.76 -5.65 15.91
CA GLY A 575 -30.59 -6.55 15.87
C GLY A 575 -30.34 -7.20 14.51
N ARG A 576 -31.03 -6.75 13.45
CA ARG A 576 -30.96 -7.30 12.10
C ARG A 576 -29.94 -6.56 11.25
N CYS A 577 -29.44 -7.25 10.23
CA CYS A 577 -28.43 -6.73 9.32
C CYS A 577 -29.08 -6.14 8.07
N VAL A 578 -28.53 -5.02 7.59
CA VAL A 578 -28.86 -4.46 6.29
C VAL A 578 -28.26 -5.34 5.20
N GLY A 579 -29.07 -5.71 4.21
CA GLY A 579 -28.66 -6.49 3.05
C GLY A 579 -29.47 -6.15 1.81
N VAL A 580 -29.02 -6.67 0.67
CA VAL A 580 -29.68 -6.44 -0.61
C VAL A 580 -30.85 -7.41 -0.79
N VAL A 581 -32.02 -6.88 -1.15
CA VAL A 581 -33.24 -7.65 -1.39
C VAL A 581 -32.98 -8.74 -2.44
N GLY A 582 -33.30 -9.98 -2.08
CA GLY A 582 -33.12 -11.15 -2.96
C GLY A 582 -31.66 -11.44 -3.35
N GLY A 583 -30.68 -10.78 -2.72
CA GLY A 583 -29.27 -10.88 -3.10
C GLY A 583 -28.96 -10.35 -4.50
N SER A 584 -29.81 -9.48 -5.04
CA SER A 584 -29.64 -8.93 -6.38
C SER A 584 -28.31 -8.18 -6.52
N THR A 585 -27.72 -8.24 -7.69
CA THR A 585 -26.54 -7.42 -8.07
C THR A 585 -26.91 -6.33 -9.06
N ALA A 586 -28.20 -6.13 -9.37
CA ALA A 586 -28.66 -5.10 -10.28
C ALA A 586 -28.63 -3.70 -9.62
N ASP A 587 -28.48 -2.69 -10.46
CA ASP A 587 -28.72 -1.29 -10.10
C ASP A 587 -30.18 -1.10 -9.68
N GLY A 588 -30.40 -0.33 -8.62
CA GLY A 588 -31.74 -0.06 -8.09
C GLY A 588 -32.32 -1.20 -7.25
N ALA A 589 -31.55 -2.26 -6.99
CA ALA A 589 -31.94 -3.24 -6.00
C ALA A 589 -32.08 -2.56 -4.63
N ALA A 590 -33.28 -2.61 -4.06
CA ALA A 590 -33.55 -2.02 -2.76
C ALA A 590 -32.80 -2.77 -1.64
N LEU A 591 -32.56 -2.06 -0.54
CA LEU A 591 -32.04 -2.67 0.68
C LEU A 591 -33.18 -3.01 1.64
N GLU A 592 -32.97 -4.06 2.41
CA GLU A 592 -33.84 -4.48 3.51
C GLU A 592 -33.01 -4.82 4.75
N GLN A 593 -33.64 -4.83 5.92
CA GLN A 593 -33.08 -5.53 7.07
C GLN A 593 -33.57 -6.97 7.12
N ARG A 594 -32.70 -7.88 7.56
CA ARG A 594 -33.04 -9.29 7.80
C ARG A 594 -32.17 -9.87 8.91
N THR A 595 -32.59 -10.99 9.47
CA THR A 595 -31.74 -11.88 10.27
C THR A 595 -30.35 -11.97 9.66
N CYS A 596 -29.34 -11.63 10.46
CA CYS A 596 -27.96 -11.55 10.00
C CYS A 596 -27.46 -12.91 9.49
N THR A 597 -26.81 -12.90 8.32
CA THR A 597 -26.24 -14.10 7.71
C THR A 597 -24.80 -13.86 7.29
N THR A 598 -24.06 -14.93 6.99
CA THR A 598 -22.71 -14.85 6.44
C THR A 598 -22.70 -14.54 4.93
N ALA A 599 -23.84 -14.39 4.27
CA ALA A 599 -23.89 -14.10 2.85
C ALA A 599 -23.21 -12.75 2.54
N THR A 600 -22.48 -12.69 1.42
CA THR A 600 -21.75 -11.49 0.98
C THR A 600 -22.68 -10.30 0.72
N THR A 601 -23.97 -10.56 0.46
CA THR A 601 -25.00 -9.53 0.24
C THR A 601 -25.36 -8.74 1.50
N PHE A 602 -24.96 -9.21 2.69
CA PHE A 602 -25.11 -8.55 3.99
C PHE A 602 -23.79 -7.96 4.53
N ARG A 603 -22.73 -8.01 3.71
CA ARG A 603 -21.39 -7.54 4.10
C ARG A 603 -21.04 -6.28 3.32
N TRP A 604 -20.52 -5.31 4.04
CA TRP A 604 -20.28 -3.97 3.55
C TRP A 604 -18.87 -3.52 3.91
N SER A 605 -18.23 -2.76 3.03
CA SER A 605 -17.02 -2.00 3.37
C SER A 605 -17.32 -0.50 3.33
N ARG A 606 -16.47 0.29 3.97
CA ARG A 606 -16.54 1.75 4.00
C ARG A 606 -15.35 2.29 3.23
N VAL A 607 -15.60 3.24 2.33
CA VAL A 607 -14.57 3.90 1.53
C VAL A 607 -14.73 5.41 1.73
N SER A 608 -13.73 6.03 2.37
CA SER A 608 -13.67 7.47 2.63
C SER A 608 -13.11 8.28 1.47
#